data_AF-A0A7S3XQ53-F1
#
_entry.id   AF-A0A7S3XQ53-F1
#
_cell.length_a   1.000
_cell.length_b   1.000
_cell.length_c   1.000
_cell.angle_alpha   90.00
_cell.angle_beta   90.00
_cell.angle_gamma   90.00
#
_symmetry.space_group_name_H-M   'P 1'
#
loop_
_entity.id
_entity.type
_entity.pdbx_description
1 polymer ?
#
loop_
_entity_poly.entity_id
_entity_poly.type
_entity_poly.pdbx_seq_one_letter_code
_entity_poly.pdbx_strand_id
1 'polypeptide(L)'
;VGDHYAAAFRALGITCPDPSAAWYLWINFEAHRQLLLARGISTSDQLNTRLLAEIGFLGVAGANFGMAADSLHLRLSFVDFDGHACVEELRAMGGVGAEITPATVERWTP
;
A
#
# COMPACT_ATOMS: atom_id res chain seq x y z
N VAL A 1 -13.22 8.20 -1.31
CA VAL A 1 -11.93 7.98 -0.62
C VAL A 1 -10.80 7.77 -1.62
N GLY A 2 -10.89 6.77 -2.51
CA GLY A 2 -9.88 6.55 -3.56
C GLY A 2 -9.56 7.81 -4.38
N ASP A 3 -10.58 8.58 -4.82
CA ASP A 3 -10.38 9.80 -5.62
C ASP A 3 -9.55 10.86 -4.90
N HIS A 4 -9.73 10.98 -3.58
CA HIS A 4 -8.98 11.92 -2.76
C HIS A 4 -7.48 11.58 -2.77
N TYR A 5 -7.14 10.30 -2.57
CA TYR A 5 -5.76 9.84 -2.65
C TYR A 5 -5.18 9.93 -4.06
N ALA A 6 -5.94 9.56 -5.08
CA ALA A 6 -5.50 9.69 -6.48
C ALA A 6 -5.20 11.15 -6.84
N ALA A 7 -6.06 12.09 -6.42
CA ALA A 7 -5.83 13.52 -6.59
C ALA A 7 -4.59 14.00 -5.82
N ALA A 8 -4.37 13.52 -4.60
CA ALA A 8 -3.18 13.85 -3.81
C ALA A 8 -1.88 13.39 -4.51
N PHE A 9 -1.83 12.17 -5.06
CA PHE A 9 -0.68 11.71 -5.86
C PHE A 9 -0.46 12.58 -7.10
N ARG A 10 -1.53 12.89 -7.84
CA ARG A 10 -1.43 13.75 -9.04
C ARG A 10 -0.91 15.15 -8.72
N ALA A 11 -1.31 15.72 -7.59
CA ALA A 11 -0.81 17.01 -7.12
C ALA A 11 0.71 17.01 -6.84
N LEU A 12 1.29 15.85 -6.54
CA LEU A 12 2.73 15.63 -6.38
C LEU A 12 3.45 15.30 -7.70
N GLY A 13 2.75 15.40 -8.83
CA GLY A 13 3.27 14.99 -10.15
C GLY A 13 3.48 13.48 -10.28
N ILE A 14 2.80 12.68 -9.44
CA ILE A 14 2.83 11.22 -9.50
C ILE A 14 1.61 10.76 -10.29
N THR A 15 1.83 9.96 -11.33
CA THR A 15 0.74 9.46 -12.15
C THR A 15 -0.03 8.40 -11.38
N CYS A 16 -1.34 8.58 -11.25
CA CYS A 16 -2.25 7.63 -10.63
C CYS A 16 -3.55 7.62 -11.46
N PRO A 17 -3.98 6.50 -12.06
CA PRO A 17 -5.29 6.38 -12.72
C PRO A 17 -6.45 6.60 -11.74
N ASP A 18 -7.64 6.84 -12.27
CA ASP A 18 -8.84 6.93 -11.44
C ASP A 18 -9.13 5.56 -10.80
N PRO A 19 -9.55 5.52 -9.53
CA PRO A 19 -9.94 4.28 -8.86
C PRO A 19 -11.29 3.80 -9.40
N SER A 20 -11.27 3.09 -10.53
CA SER A 20 -12.49 2.63 -11.21
C SER A 20 -13.01 1.28 -10.72
N ALA A 21 -12.25 0.55 -9.89
CA ALA A 21 -12.67 -0.73 -9.32
C ALA A 21 -11.95 -1.07 -8.01
N ALA A 22 -12.67 -1.75 -7.11
CA ALA A 22 -12.19 -2.24 -5.81
C ALA A 22 -11.59 -1.13 -4.93
N TRP A 23 -10.65 -1.51 -4.06
CA TRP A 23 -10.05 -0.64 -3.05
C TRP A 23 -8.56 -0.36 -3.30
N TYR A 24 -8.12 -0.41 -4.56
CA TYR A 24 -6.71 -0.25 -4.93
C TYR A 24 -6.43 0.97 -5.81
N LEU A 25 -5.24 1.54 -5.64
CA LEU A 25 -4.62 2.50 -6.55
C LEU A 25 -3.40 1.87 -7.22
N TRP A 26 -3.19 2.24 -8.48
CA TRP A 26 -1.97 1.92 -9.23
C TRP A 26 -1.12 3.18 -9.40
N ILE A 27 -0.01 3.27 -8.67
CA ILE A 27 0.75 4.51 -8.54
C ILE A 27 2.05 4.36 -9.32
N ASN A 28 2.37 5.36 -10.16
CA ASN A 28 3.55 5.39 -11.01
C ASN A 28 4.47 6.57 -10.63
N PHE A 29 5.64 6.24 -10.09
CA PHE A 29 6.68 7.19 -9.66
C PHE A 29 7.77 7.44 -10.71
N GLU A 30 7.62 6.98 -11.94
CA GLU A 30 8.63 7.12 -13.01
C GLU A 30 9.01 8.57 -13.29
N ALA A 31 8.07 9.51 -13.14
CA ALA A 31 8.33 10.94 -13.28
C ALA A 31 9.43 11.44 -12.31
N HIS A 32 9.63 10.74 -11.18
CA HIS A 32 10.62 11.04 -10.15
C HIS A 32 11.86 10.14 -10.20
N ARG A 33 12.05 9.36 -11.28
CA ARG A 33 13.14 8.37 -11.40
C ARG A 33 14.51 8.92 -11.03
N GLN A 34 14.90 10.08 -11.56
CA GLN A 34 16.21 10.66 -11.28
C GLN A 34 16.39 11.03 -9.80
N LEU A 35 15.34 11.55 -9.16
CA LEU A 35 15.35 11.91 -7.73
C LEU A 35 15.40 10.68 -6.81
N LEU A 36 14.76 9.58 -7.24
CA LEU A 36 14.76 8.29 -6.54
C LEU A 36 16.10 7.57 -6.71
N LEU A 37 16.67 7.59 -7.92
CA LEU A 37 18.00 7.04 -8.19
C LEU A 37 19.08 7.73 -7.35
N ALA A 38 19.01 9.07 -7.21
CA ALA A 38 19.93 9.82 -6.35
C ALA A 38 19.83 9.42 -4.86
N ARG A 39 18.71 8.79 -4.45
CA ARG A 39 18.48 8.23 -3.11
C ARG A 39 18.79 6.73 -3.02
N GLY A 40 19.35 6.14 -4.09
CA GLY A 40 19.66 4.71 -4.16
C GLY A 40 18.43 3.82 -4.43
N ILE A 41 17.35 4.38 -4.97
CA ILE A 41 16.10 3.67 -5.26
C ILE A 41 15.98 3.54 -6.78
N SER A 42 16.17 2.33 -7.28
CA SER A 42 16.07 1.97 -8.70
C SER A 42 15.01 0.92 -9.01
N THR A 43 14.44 0.27 -7.99
CA THR A 43 13.43 -0.79 -8.14
C THR A 43 12.16 -0.52 -7.34
N SER A 44 11.05 -1.15 -7.73
CA SER A 44 9.79 -1.05 -6.98
C SER A 44 9.88 -1.63 -5.57
N ASP A 45 10.67 -2.68 -5.35
CA ASP A 45 10.89 -3.24 -4.00
C ASP A 45 11.66 -2.28 -3.09
N GLN A 46 12.70 -1.63 -3.62
CA GLN A 46 13.44 -0.61 -2.87
C GLN A 46 12.55 0.58 -2.53
N LEU A 47 11.73 1.02 -3.50
CA LEU A 47 10.76 2.09 -3.28
C LEU A 47 9.76 1.73 -2.17
N ASN A 48 9.16 0.53 -2.26
CA ASN A 48 8.18 0.06 -1.27
C ASN A 48 8.81 -0.03 0.14
N THR A 49 9.99 -0.63 0.23
CA THR A 49 10.72 -0.76 1.49
C THR A 49 11.06 0.59 2.09
N ARG A 50 11.47 1.56 1.26
CA ARG A 50 11.83 2.90 1.72
C ARG A 50 10.62 3.67 2.24
N LEU A 51 9.51 3.66 1.50
CA LEU A 51 8.28 4.33 1.91
C LEU A 51 7.71 3.74 3.22
N LEU A 52 7.78 2.42 3.37
CA LEU A 52 7.39 1.77 4.63
C LEU A 52 8.27 2.25 5.78
N ALA A 53 9.59 2.26 5.60
CA ALA A 53 10.54 2.62 6.65
C ALA A 53 10.46 4.09 7.07
N GLU A 54 10.25 5.02 6.14
CA GLU A 54 10.31 6.46 6.42
C GLU A 54 8.97 7.06 6.83
N ILE A 55 7.88 6.64 6.20
CA ILE A 55 6.57 7.28 6.38
C ILE A 55 5.46 6.28 6.74
N GLY A 56 5.79 5.02 7.00
CA GLY A 56 4.82 3.97 7.33
C GLY A 56 3.90 3.61 6.17
N PHE A 57 4.24 4.02 4.94
CA PHE A 57 3.40 3.80 3.78
C PHE A 57 3.67 2.42 3.19
N LEU A 58 2.71 1.51 3.34
CA LEU A 58 2.80 0.14 2.86
C LEU A 58 2.08 -0.02 1.52
N GLY A 59 2.82 -0.40 0.48
CA GLY A 59 2.28 -0.85 -0.80
C GLY A 59 2.74 -2.25 -1.17
N VAL A 60 2.43 -2.65 -2.40
CA VAL A 60 2.96 -3.86 -3.05
C VAL A 60 3.72 -3.44 -4.30
N ALA A 61 4.98 -3.87 -4.41
CA ALA A 61 5.84 -3.58 -5.55
C ALA A 61 5.23 -4.02 -6.89
N GLY A 62 5.35 -3.18 -7.91
CA GLY A 62 4.88 -3.44 -9.28
C GLY A 62 5.48 -4.72 -9.88
N ALA A 63 6.71 -5.07 -9.52
CA ALA A 63 7.36 -6.32 -9.93
C ALA A 63 6.54 -7.57 -9.59
N ASN A 64 5.79 -7.55 -8.48
CA ASN A 64 4.91 -8.67 -8.06
C ASN A 64 3.66 -8.84 -8.94
N PHE A 65 3.46 -7.93 -9.90
CA PHE A 65 2.38 -7.96 -10.89
C PHE A 65 2.90 -8.11 -12.32
N GLY A 66 4.16 -8.53 -12.50
CA GLY A 66 4.75 -8.79 -13.82
C GLY A 66 5.34 -7.56 -14.52
N MET A 67 5.48 -6.43 -13.82
CA MET A 67 6.26 -5.31 -14.34
C MET A 67 7.77 -5.61 -14.28
N ALA A 68 8.56 -4.87 -15.06
CA ALA A 68 10.01 -4.92 -14.95
C ALA A 68 10.47 -4.59 -13.52
N ALA A 69 11.53 -5.25 -13.06
CA ALA A 69 12.04 -5.10 -11.68
C ALA A 69 12.46 -3.66 -11.37
N ASP A 70 12.98 -2.95 -12.37
CA ASP A 70 13.38 -1.55 -12.29
C ASP A 70 12.23 -0.56 -12.45
N SER A 71 11.00 -1.04 -12.65
CA SER A 71 9.82 -0.18 -12.68
C SER A 71 9.56 0.44 -11.30
N LEU A 72 9.09 1.68 -11.29
CA LEU A 72 8.80 2.43 -10.06
C LEU A 72 7.28 2.52 -9.82
N HIS A 73 6.61 1.36 -9.89
CA HIS A 73 5.18 1.24 -9.69
C HIS A 73 4.86 0.58 -8.37
N LEU A 74 3.80 1.02 -7.70
CA LEU A 74 3.25 0.41 -6.49
C LEU A 74 1.74 0.24 -6.60
N ARG A 75 1.22 -0.85 -6.04
CA ARG A 75 -0.20 -1.01 -5.73
C ARG A 75 -0.45 -0.63 -4.28
N LEU A 76 -1.41 0.25 -4.03
CA LEU A 76 -1.80 0.67 -2.68
C LEU A 76 -3.26 0.30 -2.42
N SER A 77 -3.59 -0.16 -1.21
CA SER A 77 -4.97 -0.21 -0.72
C SER A 77 -5.34 1.14 -0.08
N PHE A 78 -6.48 1.72 -0.44
CA PHE A 78 -6.98 2.94 0.21
C PHE A 78 -7.98 2.65 1.34
N VAL A 79 -8.04 1.39 1.79
CA VAL A 79 -8.75 1.00 3.00
C VAL A 79 -7.95 1.43 4.22
N ASP A 80 -8.58 2.17 5.11
CA ASP A 80 -8.03 2.50 6.42
C ASP A 80 -8.27 1.32 7.38
N PHE A 81 -7.33 0.38 7.41
CA PHE A 81 -7.38 -0.82 8.25
C PHE A 81 -6.29 -0.78 9.31
N ASP A 82 -6.70 -0.72 10.59
CA ASP A 82 -5.78 -0.82 11.71
C ASP A 82 -5.42 -2.29 11.98
N GLY A 83 -4.46 -2.79 11.21
CA GLY A 83 -3.95 -4.15 11.39
C GLY A 83 -3.27 -4.38 12.73
N HIS A 84 -2.74 -3.33 13.37
CA HIS A 84 -2.11 -3.46 14.68
C HIS A 84 -3.15 -3.79 15.74
N ALA A 85 -4.21 -2.99 15.83
CA ALA A 85 -5.29 -3.22 16.78
C ALA A 85 -6.01 -4.56 16.51
N CYS A 86 -6.18 -4.93 15.23
CA CYS A 86 -6.71 -6.24 14.85
C CYS A 86 -5.87 -7.39 15.39
N VAL A 87 -4.54 -7.33 15.21
CA VAL A 87 -3.62 -8.37 15.68
C VAL A 87 -3.58 -8.44 17.21
N GLU A 88 -3.63 -7.31 17.92
CA GLU A 88 -3.69 -7.28 19.38
C GLU A 88 -4.96 -7.93 19.93
N GLU A 89 -6.12 -7.65 19.31
CA GLU A 89 -7.37 -8.33 19.68
C GLU A 89 -7.28 -9.83 19.45
N LEU A 90 -6.78 -10.26 18.29
CA LEU A 90 -6.60 -11.68 17.98
C LEU A 90 -5.65 -12.37 18.95
N ARG A 91 -4.57 -11.70 19.39
CA ARG A 91 -3.67 -12.21 20.44
C ARG A 91 -4.41 -12.38 21.77
N ALA A 92 -5.23 -11.41 22.17
CA ALA A 92 -6.04 -11.49 23.38
C ALA A 92 -7.08 -12.62 23.33
N MET A 93 -7.56 -12.98 22.14
CA MET A 93 -8.49 -14.10 21.90
C MET A 93 -7.82 -15.49 21.90
N GLY A 94 -6.50 -15.57 22.10
CA GLY A 94 -5.75 -16.84 22.11
C GLY A 94 -4.80 -17.02 20.92
N GLY A 95 -4.68 -16.04 20.04
CA GLY A 95 -3.73 -16.04 18.92
C GLY A 95 -4.05 -17.11 17.88
N VAL A 96 -3.02 -17.87 17.46
CA VAL A 96 -3.19 -18.93 16.46
C VAL A 96 -4.04 -20.05 17.04
N GLY A 97 -5.27 -20.20 16.53
CA GLY A 97 -6.26 -21.15 17.03
C GLY A 97 -7.44 -20.49 17.77
N ALA A 98 -7.41 -19.17 17.94
CA ALA A 98 -8.57 -18.42 18.42
C ALA A 98 -9.78 -18.61 17.50
N GLU A 99 -10.96 -18.80 18.08
CA GLU A 99 -12.20 -18.86 17.33
C GLU A 99 -12.57 -17.46 16.84
N ILE A 100 -12.57 -17.26 15.52
CA ILE A 100 -12.99 -16.01 14.90
C ILE A 100 -14.51 -16.03 14.75
N THR A 101 -15.19 -15.17 15.51
CA THR A 101 -16.65 -15.06 15.48
C THR A 101 -17.12 -14.11 14.37
N PRO A 102 -18.39 -14.17 13.93
CA PRO A 102 -18.94 -13.18 12.99
C PRO A 102 -18.78 -11.73 13.47
N ALA A 103 -18.89 -11.49 14.77
CA ALA A 103 -18.70 -10.15 15.35
C ALA A 103 -17.24 -9.66 15.24
N THR A 104 -16.27 -10.56 15.32
CA THR A 104 -14.86 -10.24 15.09
C THR A 104 -14.62 -9.89 13.62
N VAL A 105 -15.25 -10.63 12.69
CA VAL A 105 -15.18 -10.33 11.26
C VAL A 105 -15.77 -8.96 10.98
N GLU A 106 -17.02 -8.72 11.39
CA GLU A 106 -17.74 -7.46 11.14
C GLU A 106 -17.01 -6.23 11.70
N ARG A 107 -16.28 -6.38 12.81
CA ARG A 107 -15.45 -5.30 13.39
C ARG A 107 -14.25 -4.93 12.53
N TRP A 108 -13.60 -5.91 11.92
CA TRP A 108 -12.28 -5.74 11.28
C TRP A 108 -12.32 -5.77 9.74
N THR A 109 -13.43 -6.18 9.14
CA THR A 109 -13.63 -6.06 7.69
C THR A 109 -14.23 -4.70 7.34
N PRO A 110 -13.64 -3.97 6.37
CA PRO A 110 -14.17 -2.69 5.87
C PRO A 110 -15.53 -2.82 5.16
#